data_AF-A0A846AS04-F1
#
_entry.id   AF-A0A846AS04-F1
#
_cell.length_a   1.000
_cell.length_b   1.000
_cell.length_c   1.000
_cell.angle_alpha   90.00
_cell.angle_beta   90.00
_cell.angle_gamma   90.00
#
_symmetry.space_group_name_H-M   'P 1'
#
loop_
_entity.id
_entity.type
_entity.pdbx_description
1 polymer ?
#
loop_
_entity_poly.entity_id
_entity_poly.type
_entity_poly.pdbx_seq_one_letter_code
_entity_poly.pdbx_strand_id
1 'polypeptide(L)'
;MAPFNVTNTMDSGNGSLPDAITMANATPDADTINFDSSLTGMTIGLTGGELSITNSLTINGLGANLLTVDAQQNGFRVFNIDNGSDGLIDVS
;
A
#
# COMPACT_ATOMS: atom_id res chain seq x y z
N MET A 1 10.83 3.79 12.45
CA MET A 1 10.89 2.92 11.24
C MET A 1 10.68 1.47 11.62
N ALA A 2 9.51 0.92 11.30
CA ALA A 2 9.17 -0.49 11.40
C ALA A 2 8.84 -1.04 9.99
N PRO A 3 9.25 -2.28 9.66
CA PRO A 3 8.77 -2.94 8.45
C PRO A 3 7.36 -3.50 8.67
N PHE A 4 6.44 -3.19 7.76
CA PHE A 4 5.16 -3.89 7.65
C PHE A 4 5.20 -4.87 6.49
N ASN A 5 4.74 -6.10 6.73
CA ASN A 5 4.78 -7.16 5.73
C ASN A 5 3.37 -7.50 5.26
N VAL A 6 3.15 -7.43 3.96
CA VAL A 6 1.94 -7.91 3.30
C VAL A 6 2.11 -9.39 3.01
N THR A 7 1.22 -10.22 3.54
CA THR A 7 1.32 -11.69 3.52
C THR A 7 0.14 -12.35 2.80
N ASN A 8 -0.85 -11.58 2.38
CA ASN A 8 -2.01 -12.09 1.64
C ASN A 8 -2.51 -11.06 0.62
N THR A 9 -3.43 -11.50 -0.25
CA THR A 9 -4.04 -10.69 -1.31
C THR A 9 -5.42 -10.16 -0.95
N MET A 10 -5.80 -10.19 0.34
CA MET A 10 -7.12 -9.74 0.78
C MET A 10 -7.24 -8.23 0.65
N ASP A 11 -8.47 -7.74 0.48
CA ASP A 11 -8.79 -6.31 0.37
C ASP A 11 -8.91 -5.62 1.74
N SER A 12 -8.70 -6.37 2.83
CA SER A 12 -8.83 -5.92 4.21
C SER A 12 -8.30 -6.98 5.18
N GLY A 13 -8.14 -6.61 6.44
CA GLY A 13 -7.75 -7.51 7.52
C GLY A 13 -6.23 -7.68 7.67
N ASN A 14 -5.83 -8.30 8.78
CA ASN A 14 -4.43 -8.40 9.19
C ASN A 14 -3.53 -9.00 8.10
N GLY A 15 -2.44 -8.29 7.77
CA GLY A 15 -1.46 -8.74 6.76
C GLY A 15 -1.85 -8.45 5.31
N SER A 16 -2.94 -7.72 5.08
CA SER A 16 -3.29 -7.15 3.78
C SER A 16 -2.53 -5.85 3.50
N LEU A 17 -2.47 -5.42 2.24
CA LEU A 17 -1.89 -4.12 1.86
C LEU A 17 -2.62 -2.92 2.51
N PRO A 18 -3.97 -2.86 2.53
CA PRO A 18 -4.70 -1.82 3.25
C PRO A 18 -4.37 -1.75 4.75
N ASP A 19 -4.23 -2.90 5.40
CA ASP A 19 -3.85 -2.99 6.82
C ASP A 19 -2.44 -2.43 7.06
N ALA A 20 -1.46 -2.86 6.25
CA ALA A 20 -0.09 -2.36 6.33
C ALA A 20 0.02 -0.83 6.12
N ILE A 21 -0.74 -0.27 5.17
CA ILE A 21 -0.80 1.19 4.96
C ILE A 21 -1.46 1.89 6.14
N THR A 22 -2.52 1.32 6.70
CA THR A 22 -3.18 1.88 7.89
C THR A 22 -2.23 1.92 9.08
N MET A 23 -1.44 0.86 9.29
CA MET A 23 -0.42 0.81 10.33
C MET A 23 0.69 1.84 10.09
N ALA A 24 1.19 1.98 8.86
CA ALA A 24 2.21 2.97 8.51
C ALA A 24 1.70 4.42 8.67
N ASN A 25 0.44 4.69 8.33
CA ASN A 25 -0.13 6.02 8.57
C ASN A 25 -0.28 6.34 10.06
N ALA A 26 -0.34 5.34 10.94
CA ALA A 26 -0.45 5.55 12.39
C ALA A 26 0.88 5.88 13.07
N THR A 27 2.00 5.85 12.34
CA THR A 27 3.32 6.19 12.86
C THR A 27 3.77 7.57 12.35
N PRO A 28 4.57 8.30 13.13
CA PRO A 28 5.15 9.57 12.71
C PRO A 28 6.45 9.42 11.90
N ASP A 29 7.09 8.26 11.97
CA ASP A 29 8.35 7.98 11.29
C ASP A 29 8.09 7.49 9.85
N ALA A 30 9.08 7.66 8.97
CA ALA A 30 9.07 6.97 7.69
C ALA A 30 9.13 5.44 7.89
N ASP A 31 8.18 4.73 7.31
CA ASP A 31 8.06 3.27 7.38
C ASP A 31 8.24 2.62 6.02
N THR A 32 8.39 1.29 6.04
CA THR A 32 8.59 0.49 4.83
C THR A 32 7.59 -0.65 4.80
N ILE A 33 6.86 -0.78 3.70
CA ILE A 33 6.03 -1.94 3.38
C ILE A 33 6.83 -2.86 2.46
N ASN A 34 6.94 -4.14 2.84
CA ASN A 34 7.48 -5.21 2.00
C ASN A 34 6.37 -6.24 1.72
N PHE A 35 6.53 -6.99 0.63
CA PHE A 35 5.63 -8.08 0.27
C PHE A 35 6.31 -9.42 0.50
N ASP A 36 5.58 -10.38 1.06
CA ASP A 36 6.05 -11.75 1.19
C ASP A 36 6.23 -12.38 -0.20
N SER A 37 7.30 -13.14 -0.37
CA SER A 37 7.61 -13.83 -1.63
C SER A 37 6.51 -14.78 -2.11
N SER A 38 5.66 -15.29 -1.20
CA SER A 38 4.50 -16.11 -1.52
C SER A 38 3.45 -15.40 -2.38
N LEU A 39 3.50 -14.07 -2.47
CA LEU A 39 2.63 -13.26 -3.32
C LEU A 39 3.11 -13.15 -4.77
N THR A 40 4.22 -13.81 -5.12
CA THR A 40 4.74 -13.81 -6.49
C THR A 40 3.72 -14.36 -7.49
N GLY A 41 3.47 -13.60 -8.57
CA GLY A 41 2.50 -13.90 -9.62
C GLY A 41 1.05 -13.62 -9.24
N MET A 42 0.80 -13.04 -8.06
CA MET A 42 -0.56 -12.77 -7.58
C MET A 42 -1.05 -11.36 -7.96
N THR A 43 -2.34 -11.13 -7.74
CA THR A 43 -2.98 -9.81 -7.84
C THR A 43 -3.67 -9.48 -6.52
N ILE A 44 -3.38 -8.31 -5.97
CA ILE A 44 -4.13 -7.71 -4.85
C ILE A 44 -5.27 -6.90 -5.48
N GLY A 45 -6.48 -7.44 -5.40
CA GLY A 45 -7.69 -6.79 -5.90
C GLY A 45 -8.30 -5.88 -4.83
N LEU A 46 -8.40 -4.60 -5.11
CA LEU A 46 -9.00 -3.62 -4.22
C LEU A 46 -10.47 -3.41 -4.57
N THR A 47 -11.35 -3.73 -3.62
CA THR A 47 -12.79 -3.50 -3.71
C THR A 47 -13.29 -2.49 -2.67
N GLY A 48 -12.52 -2.25 -1.61
CA GLY A 48 -12.87 -1.34 -0.51
C GLY A 48 -12.65 0.15 -0.79
N GLY A 49 -12.02 0.51 -1.91
CA GLY A 49 -11.70 1.90 -2.27
C GLY A 49 -10.21 2.14 -2.51
N GLU A 50 -9.84 3.42 -2.61
CA GLU A 50 -8.45 3.86 -2.74
C GLU A 50 -7.66 3.69 -1.44
N LEU A 51 -6.35 3.50 -1.55
CA LEU A 51 -5.42 3.40 -0.43
C LEU A 51 -4.83 4.78 -0.12
N SER A 52 -5.25 5.37 0.99
CA SER A 52 -4.74 6.66 1.46
C SER A 52 -3.36 6.52 2.08
N ILE A 53 -2.38 7.26 1.59
CA ILE A 53 -1.02 7.39 2.14
C ILE A 53 -0.88 8.81 2.65
N THR A 54 -0.82 8.95 3.97
CA THR A 54 -0.83 10.25 4.67
C THR A 54 0.46 10.56 5.40
N ASN A 55 1.36 9.57 5.50
CA ASN A 55 2.69 9.71 6.08
C ASN A 55 3.77 9.19 5.13
N SER A 56 5.02 9.52 5.44
CA SER A 56 6.18 9.09 4.66
C SER A 56 6.24 7.56 4.61
N LEU A 57 6.21 6.99 3.41
CA LEU A 57 6.09 5.55 3.22
C LEU A 57 6.93 5.10 2.02
N THR A 58 7.73 4.07 2.22
CA THR A 58 8.37 3.32 1.14
C THR A 58 7.61 2.02 0.90
N ILE A 59 7.26 1.72 -0.35
CA ILE A 59 6.63 0.45 -0.74
C ILE A 59 7.57 -0.33 -1.65
N ASN A 60 8.20 -1.37 -1.09
CA ASN A 60 9.12 -2.23 -1.83
C ASN A 60 8.34 -3.38 -2.49
N GLY A 61 7.89 -3.17 -3.72
CA GLY A 61 7.24 -4.22 -4.52
C GLY A 61 8.19 -5.39 -4.84
N LEU A 62 7.63 -6.57 -5.10
CA LEU A 62 8.39 -7.74 -5.58
C LEU A 62 8.99 -7.53 -6.99
N GLY A 63 8.45 -6.56 -7.73
CA GLY A 63 8.78 -6.28 -9.12
C GLY A 63 7.51 -6.25 -9.98
N ALA A 64 7.50 -5.42 -11.03
CA ALA A 64 6.30 -5.14 -11.82
C ALA A 64 5.66 -6.40 -12.46
N ASN A 65 6.46 -7.42 -12.76
CA ASN A 65 5.97 -8.69 -13.32
C ASN A 65 5.60 -9.73 -12.26
N LEU A 66 5.83 -9.43 -10.97
CA LEU A 66 5.70 -10.39 -9.88
C LEU A 66 4.54 -10.09 -8.93
N LEU A 67 3.97 -8.89 -8.96
CA LEU A 67 2.80 -8.55 -8.15
C LEU A 67 2.02 -7.41 -8.79
N THR A 68 0.72 -7.59 -8.95
CA THR A 68 -0.19 -6.55 -9.44
C THR A 68 -1.05 -6.03 -8.29
N VAL A 69 -1.24 -4.71 -8.22
CA VAL A 69 -2.26 -4.08 -7.37
C VAL A 69 -3.27 -3.43 -8.31
N ASP A 70 -4.54 -3.81 -8.19
CA ASP A 70 -5.58 -3.42 -9.15
C ASP A 70 -6.84 -2.95 -8.42
N ALA A 71 -7.39 -1.81 -8.84
CA ALA A 71 -8.68 -1.28 -8.38
C ALA A 71 -9.91 -2.06 -8.91
N GLN A 72 -9.70 -3.16 -9.62
CA GLN A 72 -10.74 -4.08 -10.10
C GLN A 72 -11.84 -3.38 -10.91
N GLN A 73 -11.45 -2.39 -11.71
CA GLN A 73 -12.36 -1.59 -12.54
C GLN A 73 -13.45 -0.81 -11.77
N ASN A 74 -13.26 -0.59 -10.46
CA ASN A 74 -14.25 0.08 -9.61
C ASN A 74 -14.26 1.63 -9.72
N GLY A 75 -13.54 2.21 -10.68
CA GLY A 75 -13.59 3.64 -10.98
C GLY A 75 -12.83 4.56 -10.01
N PHE A 76 -12.02 4.01 -9.11
CA PHE A 76 -11.10 4.76 -8.25
C PHE A 76 -9.62 4.48 -8.60
N ARG A 77 -8.74 5.39 -8.18
CA ARG A 77 -7.29 5.21 -8.24
C ARG A 77 -6.83 4.24 -7.14
N VAL A 78 -5.70 3.55 -7.37
CA VAL A 78 -5.14 2.63 -6.37
C VAL A 78 -4.63 3.37 -5.14
N PHE A 79 -3.77 4.38 -5.34
CA PHE A 79 -3.17 5.17 -4.26
C PHE A 79 -3.66 6.61 -4.30
N ASN A 80 -3.97 7.14 -3.12
CA ASN A 80 -4.16 8.56 -2.88
C ASN A 80 -3.08 9.03 -1.91
N ILE A 81 -2.20 9.92 -2.36
CA ILE A 81 -1.13 10.47 -1.53
C ILE A 81 -1.52 11.88 -1.15
N ASP A 82 -1.80 12.09 0.14
CA ASP A 82 -2.28 13.37 0.67
C ASP A 82 -1.84 13.52 2.13
N ASN A 83 -1.03 14.54 2.41
CA ASN A 83 -0.56 14.85 3.76
C ASN A 83 -1.42 15.92 4.47
N GLY A 84 -2.55 16.32 3.88
CA GLY A 84 -3.48 17.31 4.43
C GLY A 84 -2.94 18.74 4.42
N SER A 85 -1.88 19.02 3.66
CA SER A 85 -1.26 20.34 3.54
C SER A 85 -1.29 20.84 2.09
N ASP A 86 -1.34 22.16 1.91
CA ASP A 86 -1.22 22.80 0.58
C ASP A 86 0.23 22.80 0.03
N GLY A 87 1.13 22.04 0.65
CA GLY A 87 2.53 21.93 0.27
C GLY A 87 2.77 20.98 -0.91
N LEU A 88 4.00 21.01 -1.43
CA LEU A 88 4.43 20.00 -2.40
C LEU A 88 4.56 18.64 -1.74
N ILE A 89 4.02 17.61 -2.39
CA ILE A 89 4.22 16.20 -2.06
C ILE A 89 5.33 15.67 -2.97
N ASP A 90 6.37 15.09 -2.38
CA ASP A 90 7.42 14.40 -3.12
C ASP A 90 7.04 12.93 -3.34
N VAL A 91 7.18 12.47 -4.58
CA VAL A 91 6.92 11.09 -4.99
C VAL A 91 8.06 10.66 -5.92
N SER A 92 8.92 9.78 -5.43
CA SER A 92 10.16 9.36 -6.09
C SER A 92 10.24 7.85 -6.26
#